data_AF-A0A2U9CI78-F1
#
_entry.id   AF-A0A2U9CI78-F1
#
_cell.length_a   1.000
_cell.length_b   1.000
_cell.length_c   1.000
_cell.angle_alpha   90.00
_cell.angle_beta   90.00
_cell.angle_gamma   90.00
#
_symmetry.space_group_name_H-M   'P 1'
#
loop_
_entity.id
_entity.type
_entity.pdbx_description
1 polymer ?
#
loop_
_entity_poly.entity_id
_entity_poly.type
_entity_poly.pdbx_seq_one_letter_code
_entity_poly.pdbx_strand_id
1 'polypeptide(L)'
;MREEAKKLEEFREKQREARKKVEQQIDALHKQKSSQFKKTIDSKKTYEQKCRDKEEADQNVNRYTNTNNTKHMEKLYSKAQQAKQNAEEADRLYQQNLSTLGKVRDDWLKEHVKACEMFEKQSVERINFLRNIVWTHLNQLSQQCVTSDELYEEARQSLEQCDVREDIEHFVNLRQTGDKPPAPVAYENFYTGQKPPNGAPPSRLPPPISRRGPLPSPTHSSREDTIYSTVQDAGYGVSPVLTHRH
;
A
#
# COMPACT_ATOMS: atom_id res chain seq x y z
N MET A 1 11.95 -0.62 6.65
CA MET A 1 10.49 -0.68 6.86
C MET A 1 9.84 0.65 7.24
N ARG A 2 10.21 1.31 8.36
CA ARG A 2 9.59 2.60 8.73
C ARG A 2 9.75 3.69 7.67
N GLU A 3 10.93 3.77 7.05
CA GLU A 3 11.22 4.77 6.02
C GLU A 3 10.40 4.55 4.74
N GLU A 4 10.28 3.32 4.26
CA GLU A 4 9.47 2.99 3.07
C GLU A 4 7.97 3.21 3.33
N ALA A 5 7.48 2.90 4.53
CA ALA A 5 6.10 3.19 4.93
C ALA A 5 5.82 4.70 4.95
N LYS A 6 6.77 5.50 5.46
CA LYS A 6 6.67 6.96 5.46
C LYS A 6 6.63 7.54 4.04
N LYS A 7 7.52 7.10 3.15
CA LYS A 7 7.52 7.51 1.74
C LYS A 7 6.20 7.17 1.05
N LEU A 8 5.62 6.00 1.34
CA LEU A 8 4.34 5.59 0.78
C LEU A 8 3.18 6.48 1.24
N GLU A 9 3.17 6.85 2.52
CA GLU A 9 2.18 7.77 3.08
C GLU A 9 2.27 9.15 2.40
N GLU A 10 3.48 9.72 2.33
CA GLU A 10 3.74 11.01 1.67
C GLU A 10 3.32 11.00 0.19
N PHE A 11 3.65 9.92 -0.53
CA PHE A 11 3.24 9.75 -1.92
C PHE A 11 1.71 9.73 -2.07
N ARG A 12 1.02 9.00 -1.18
CA ARG A 12 -0.44 8.88 -1.19
C ARG A 12 -1.11 10.23 -0.92
N GLU A 13 -0.63 10.98 0.06
CA GLU A 13 -1.16 12.31 0.38
C GLU A 13 -0.97 13.28 -0.78
N LYS A 14 0.23 13.33 -1.38
CA LYS A 14 0.50 14.16 -2.55
C LYS A 14 -0.42 13.84 -3.73
N GLN A 15 -0.68 12.56 -4.02
CA GLN A 15 -1.61 12.18 -5.08
C GLN A 15 -3.05 12.58 -4.76
N ARG A 16 -3.48 12.43 -3.50
CA ARG A 16 -4.83 12.81 -3.05
C ARG A 16 -5.08 14.29 -3.22
N GLU A 17 -4.14 15.14 -2.79
CA GLU A 17 -4.26 16.60 -2.91
C GLU A 17 -4.33 17.05 -4.38
N ALA A 18 -3.44 16.50 -5.22
CA ALA A 18 -3.42 16.81 -6.64
C ALA A 18 -4.72 16.37 -7.34
N ARG A 19 -5.24 15.18 -7.01
CA ARG A 19 -6.52 14.68 -7.55
C ARG A 19 -7.68 15.58 -7.14
N LYS A 20 -7.78 15.91 -5.86
CA LYS A 20 -8.85 16.76 -5.32
C LYS A 20 -8.94 18.10 -6.04
N LYS A 21 -7.79 18.74 -6.32
CA LYS A 21 -7.74 20.02 -7.04
C LYS A 21 -8.31 19.92 -8.46
N VAL A 22 -7.96 18.87 -9.19
CA VAL A 22 -8.45 18.64 -10.57
C VAL A 22 -9.94 18.32 -10.57
N GLU A 23 -10.40 17.46 -9.65
CA GLU A 23 -11.82 17.11 -9.51
C GLU A 23 -12.69 18.35 -9.23
N GLN A 24 -12.25 19.22 -8.32
CA GLN A 24 -12.96 20.47 -8.02
C GLN A 24 -13.06 21.40 -9.24
N GLN A 25 -11.98 21.52 -10.02
CA GLN A 25 -11.96 22.35 -11.22
C GLN A 25 -12.90 21.81 -12.31
N ILE A 26 -12.89 20.50 -12.54
CA ILE A 26 -13.77 19.84 -13.53
C ILE A 26 -15.23 19.94 -13.11
N ASP A 27 -15.56 19.75 -11.83
CA ASP A 27 -16.92 19.89 -11.31
C ASP A 27 -17.45 21.33 -11.50
N ALA A 28 -16.63 22.34 -11.22
CA ALA A 28 -16.98 23.74 -11.43
C ALA A 28 -17.28 24.04 -12.91
N LEU A 29 -16.40 23.61 -13.84
CA LEU A 29 -16.60 23.79 -15.27
C LEU A 29 -17.82 23.01 -15.78
N HIS A 30 -18.06 21.81 -15.26
CA HIS A 30 -19.22 20.99 -15.62
C HIS A 30 -20.54 21.68 -15.22
N LYS A 31 -20.60 22.25 -14.01
CA LYS A 31 -21.74 23.04 -13.53
C LYS A 31 -21.95 24.31 -14.36
N GLN A 32 -20.87 25.03 -14.67
CA GLN A 32 -20.92 26.21 -15.52
C GLN A 32 -21.45 25.89 -16.92
N LYS A 33 -20.93 24.83 -17.56
CA LYS A 33 -21.39 24.34 -18.87
C LYS A 33 -22.88 23.99 -18.85
N SER A 34 -23.31 23.26 -17.83
CA SER A 34 -24.72 22.84 -17.69
C SER A 34 -25.66 24.03 -17.50
N SER A 35 -25.26 25.00 -16.67
CA SER A 35 -26.01 26.25 -16.46
C SER A 35 -26.10 27.07 -17.75
N GLN A 36 -24.99 27.27 -18.45
CA GLN A 36 -24.96 28.03 -19.70
C GLN A 36 -25.75 27.34 -20.81
N PHE A 37 -25.74 26.01 -20.87
CA PHE A 37 -26.56 25.24 -21.79
C PHE A 37 -28.04 25.50 -21.55
N LYS A 38 -28.52 25.40 -20.30
CA LYS A 38 -29.90 25.70 -19.94
C LYS A 38 -30.30 27.12 -20.36
N LYS A 39 -29.47 28.13 -20.01
CA LYS A 39 -29.70 29.53 -20.38
C LYS A 39 -29.83 29.72 -21.89
N THR A 40 -29.00 29.02 -22.66
CA THR A 40 -29.00 29.09 -24.13
C THR A 40 -30.29 28.51 -24.70
N ILE A 41 -30.74 27.35 -24.23
CA ILE A 41 -32.00 26.73 -24.64
C ILE A 41 -33.20 27.62 -24.28
N ASP A 42 -33.21 28.21 -23.10
CA ASP A 42 -34.30 29.10 -22.67
C ASP A 42 -34.34 30.40 -23.52
N SER A 43 -33.17 30.95 -23.89
CA SER A 43 -33.10 32.08 -24.82
C SER A 43 -33.54 31.73 -26.25
N LYS A 44 -33.24 30.51 -26.73
CA LYS A 44 -33.73 30.01 -28.02
C LYS A 44 -35.25 29.99 -28.07
N LYS A 45 -35.89 29.41 -27.05
CA LYS A 45 -37.36 29.35 -26.94
C LYS A 45 -37.98 30.74 -26.91
N THR A 46 -37.36 31.66 -26.15
CA THR A 46 -37.81 33.06 -26.10
C THR A 46 -37.72 33.73 -27.47
N TYR A 47 -36.60 33.58 -28.16
CA TYR A 47 -36.41 34.10 -29.52
C TYR A 47 -37.48 33.56 -30.48
N GLU A 48 -37.69 32.24 -30.51
CA GLU A 48 -38.72 31.60 -31.34
C GLU A 48 -40.12 32.14 -31.04
N GLN A 49 -40.45 32.38 -29.77
CA GLN A 49 -41.72 32.99 -29.40
C GLN A 49 -41.83 34.44 -29.89
N LYS A 50 -40.77 35.24 -29.76
CA LYS A 50 -40.78 36.64 -30.25
C LYS A 50 -40.86 36.74 -31.76
N CYS A 51 -40.32 35.79 -32.50
CA CYS A 51 -40.54 35.69 -33.95
C CYS A 51 -42.02 35.44 -34.28
N ARG A 52 -42.67 34.51 -33.59
CA ARG A 52 -44.11 34.26 -33.75
C ARG A 52 -44.97 35.49 -33.41
N ASP A 53 -44.66 36.16 -32.29
CA ASP A 53 -45.35 37.39 -31.89
C ASP A 53 -45.24 38.50 -32.96
N LYS A 54 -44.06 38.62 -33.60
CA LYS A 54 -43.82 39.54 -34.71
C LYS A 54 -44.65 39.18 -35.95
N GLU A 55 -44.62 37.92 -36.37
CA GLU A 55 -45.40 37.43 -37.51
C GLU A 55 -46.90 37.67 -37.31
N GLU A 56 -47.42 37.42 -36.11
CA GLU A 56 -48.82 37.70 -35.77
C GLU A 56 -49.14 39.20 -35.84
N ALA A 57 -48.24 40.06 -35.32
CA ALA A 57 -48.43 41.50 -35.39
C ALA A 57 -48.43 42.03 -36.83
N ASP A 58 -47.51 41.53 -37.68
CA ASP A 58 -47.44 41.87 -39.10
C ASP A 58 -48.69 41.39 -39.87
N GLN A 59 -49.18 40.16 -39.59
CA GLN A 59 -50.44 39.67 -40.14
C GLN A 59 -51.64 40.53 -39.74
N ASN A 60 -51.69 40.98 -38.48
CA ASN A 60 -52.76 41.86 -38.03
C ASN A 60 -52.71 43.23 -38.72
N VAL A 61 -51.53 43.80 -38.97
CA VAL A 61 -51.41 45.02 -39.79
C VAL A 61 -51.96 44.79 -41.21
N ASN A 62 -51.61 43.67 -41.85
CA ASN A 62 -52.03 43.31 -43.21
C ASN A 62 -53.55 43.04 -43.33
N ARG A 63 -54.19 42.51 -42.28
CA ARG A 63 -55.65 42.26 -42.28
C ARG A 63 -56.47 43.56 -42.19
N TYR A 64 -55.94 44.59 -41.54
CA TYR A 64 -56.66 45.84 -41.28
C TYR A 64 -56.21 47.00 -42.17
N THR A 65 -55.37 46.75 -43.19
CA THR A 65 -54.82 47.80 -44.07
C THR A 65 -55.90 48.50 -44.92
N ASN A 66 -57.05 47.86 -45.14
CA ASN A 66 -58.17 48.41 -45.90
C ASN A 66 -59.27 49.07 -45.03
N THR A 67 -59.01 49.30 -43.74
CA THR A 67 -59.98 49.91 -42.82
C THR A 67 -59.85 51.43 -42.77
N ASN A 68 -60.97 52.17 -42.73
CA ASN A 68 -60.99 53.64 -42.71
C ASN A 68 -60.70 54.24 -41.30
N ASN A 69 -60.23 53.44 -40.33
CA ASN A 69 -59.96 53.86 -38.96
C ASN A 69 -58.47 54.10 -38.71
N THR A 70 -58.01 55.32 -38.97
CA THR A 70 -56.62 55.74 -38.89
C THR A 70 -55.99 55.54 -37.51
N LYS A 71 -56.72 55.85 -36.43
CA LYS A 71 -56.23 55.67 -35.04
C LYS A 71 -55.99 54.21 -34.68
N HIS A 72 -56.86 53.31 -35.15
CA HIS A 72 -56.68 51.88 -34.93
C HIS A 72 -55.45 51.36 -35.68
N MET A 73 -55.25 51.85 -36.91
CA MET A 73 -54.14 51.46 -37.75
C MET A 73 -52.79 51.89 -37.16
N GLU A 74 -52.67 53.11 -36.64
CA GLU A 74 -51.47 53.59 -35.92
C GLU A 74 -51.09 52.68 -34.73
N LYS A 75 -52.08 52.23 -33.96
CA LYS A 75 -51.87 51.31 -32.83
C LYS A 75 -51.33 49.96 -33.28
N LEU A 76 -51.82 49.43 -34.41
CA LEU A 76 -51.32 48.17 -34.98
C LEU A 76 -49.88 48.31 -35.48
N TYR A 77 -49.56 49.40 -36.19
CA TYR A 77 -48.18 49.69 -36.61
C TYR A 77 -47.21 49.81 -35.43
N SER A 78 -47.61 50.52 -34.37
CA SER A 78 -46.81 50.63 -33.14
C SER A 78 -46.57 49.25 -32.50
N LYS A 79 -47.59 48.40 -32.43
CA LYS A 79 -47.47 47.03 -31.89
C LYS A 79 -46.54 46.16 -32.75
N ALA A 80 -46.66 46.23 -34.07
CA ALA A 80 -45.78 45.50 -34.99
C ALA A 80 -44.32 45.94 -34.86
N GLN A 81 -44.09 47.25 -34.78
CA GLN A 81 -42.75 47.80 -34.57
C GLN A 81 -42.14 47.36 -33.23
N GLN A 82 -42.93 47.35 -32.15
CA GLN A 82 -42.47 46.85 -30.85
C GLN A 82 -42.16 45.34 -30.89
N ALA A 83 -43.03 44.55 -31.53
CA ALA A 83 -42.81 43.10 -31.66
C ALA A 83 -41.53 42.81 -32.47
N LYS A 84 -41.27 43.58 -33.54
CA LYS A 84 -40.03 43.52 -34.30
C LYS A 84 -38.79 43.82 -33.43
N GLN A 85 -38.80 44.92 -32.66
CA GLN A 85 -37.70 45.26 -31.77
C GLN A 85 -37.44 44.16 -30.72
N ASN A 86 -38.50 43.63 -30.12
CA ASN A 86 -38.39 42.55 -29.13
C ASN A 86 -37.80 41.27 -29.74
N ALA A 87 -38.14 40.94 -30.99
CA ALA A 87 -37.58 39.80 -31.70
C ALA A 87 -36.08 40.01 -32.01
N GLU A 88 -35.69 41.21 -32.44
CA GLU A 88 -34.29 41.57 -32.69
C GLU A 88 -33.44 41.54 -31.41
N GLU A 89 -33.99 42.00 -30.27
CA GLU A 89 -33.31 41.91 -28.97
C GLU A 89 -33.15 40.45 -28.51
N ALA A 90 -34.20 39.64 -28.64
CA ALA A 90 -34.15 38.22 -28.30
C ALA A 90 -33.16 37.44 -29.18
N ASP A 91 -33.05 37.78 -30.48
CA ASP A 91 -32.06 37.21 -31.40
C ASP A 91 -30.64 37.53 -30.95
N ARG A 92 -30.34 38.81 -30.67
CA ARG A 92 -29.02 39.23 -30.17
C ARG A 92 -28.64 38.50 -28.88
N LEU A 93 -29.57 38.38 -27.94
CA LEU A 93 -29.33 37.65 -26.69
C LEU A 93 -29.09 36.16 -26.92
N TYR A 94 -29.85 35.53 -27.82
CA TYR A 94 -29.66 34.13 -28.18
C TYR A 94 -28.30 33.90 -28.84
N GLN A 95 -27.90 34.74 -29.80
CA GLN A 95 -26.58 34.69 -30.44
C GLN A 95 -25.43 34.88 -29.42
N GLN A 96 -25.58 35.81 -28.48
CA GLN A 96 -24.60 36.01 -27.39
C GLN A 96 -24.49 34.77 -26.50
N ASN A 97 -25.62 34.15 -26.13
CA ASN A 97 -25.62 32.95 -25.30
C ASN A 97 -25.01 31.74 -26.04
N LEU A 98 -25.25 31.60 -27.35
CA LEU A 98 -24.61 30.60 -28.20
C LEU A 98 -23.09 30.77 -28.23
N SER A 99 -22.61 32.00 -28.46
CA SER A 99 -21.18 32.32 -28.46
C SER A 99 -20.54 31.98 -27.11
N THR A 100 -21.22 32.35 -26.01
CA THR A 100 -20.75 32.06 -24.65
C THR A 100 -20.72 30.57 -24.36
N LEU A 101 -21.76 29.82 -24.77
CA LEU A 101 -21.80 28.37 -24.64
C LEU A 101 -20.67 27.68 -25.41
N GLY A 102 -20.36 28.17 -26.62
CA GLY A 102 -19.23 27.69 -27.41
C GLY A 102 -17.91 27.80 -26.63
N LYS A 103 -17.62 28.98 -26.08
CA LYS A 103 -16.43 29.21 -25.25
C LYS A 103 -16.37 28.30 -24.02
N VAL A 104 -17.45 28.22 -23.24
CA VAL A 104 -17.51 27.39 -22.03
C VAL A 104 -17.33 25.90 -22.37
N ARG A 105 -17.86 25.45 -23.52
CA ARG A 105 -17.68 24.07 -23.99
C ARG A 105 -16.23 23.79 -24.38
N ASP A 106 -15.59 24.72 -25.08
CA ASP A 106 -14.19 24.57 -25.51
C ASP A 106 -13.24 24.58 -24.29
N ASP A 107 -13.49 25.45 -23.32
CA ASP A 107 -12.76 25.47 -22.05
C ASP A 107 -12.94 24.15 -21.27
N TRP A 108 -14.19 23.64 -21.19
CA TRP A 108 -14.45 22.35 -20.57
C TRP A 108 -13.73 21.20 -21.29
N LEU A 109 -13.73 21.17 -22.62
CA LEU A 109 -13.05 20.13 -23.40
C LEU A 109 -11.54 20.14 -23.13
N LYS A 110 -10.94 21.34 -23.18
CA LYS A 110 -9.52 21.53 -22.93
C LYS A 110 -9.11 21.08 -21.53
N GLU A 111 -9.84 21.50 -20.50
CA GLU A 111 -9.52 21.12 -19.12
C GLU A 111 -9.84 19.64 -18.85
N HIS A 112 -10.87 19.07 -19.48
CA HIS A 112 -11.17 17.65 -19.37
C HIS A 112 -10.03 16.78 -19.92
N VAL A 113 -9.48 17.12 -21.10
CA VAL A 113 -8.32 16.41 -21.66
C VAL A 113 -7.12 16.50 -20.71
N LYS A 114 -6.80 17.70 -20.21
CA LYS A 114 -5.72 17.87 -19.22
C LYS A 114 -5.94 17.06 -17.94
N ALA A 115 -7.17 16.96 -17.46
CA ALA A 115 -7.51 16.15 -16.31
C ALA A 115 -7.25 14.66 -16.58
N CYS A 116 -7.65 14.15 -17.75
CA CYS A 116 -7.35 12.78 -18.17
C CYS A 116 -5.84 12.51 -18.23
N GLU A 117 -5.07 13.39 -18.89
CA GLU A 117 -3.60 13.28 -18.96
C GLU A 117 -2.95 13.28 -17.57
N MET A 118 -3.44 14.13 -16.66
CA MET A 118 -2.96 14.18 -15.28
C MET A 118 -3.27 12.89 -14.51
N PHE A 119 -4.47 12.33 -14.65
CA PHE A 119 -4.84 11.06 -14.00
C PHE A 119 -4.07 9.87 -14.57
N GLU A 120 -3.84 9.85 -15.87
CA GLU A 120 -2.98 8.86 -16.52
C GLU A 120 -1.56 8.93 -15.94
N LYS A 121 -0.97 10.13 -15.89
CA LYS A 121 0.35 10.36 -15.28
C LYS A 121 0.40 9.89 -13.83
N GLN A 122 -0.60 10.22 -13.01
CA GLN A 122 -0.69 9.73 -11.62
C GLN A 122 -0.77 8.20 -11.54
N SER A 123 -1.48 7.55 -12.47
CA SER A 123 -1.57 6.10 -12.52
C SER A 123 -0.21 5.47 -12.84
N VAL A 124 0.50 6.00 -13.84
CA VAL A 124 1.85 5.58 -14.21
C VAL A 124 2.83 5.77 -13.04
N GLU A 125 2.79 6.92 -12.38
CA GLU A 125 3.62 7.20 -11.20
C GLU A 125 3.32 6.21 -10.06
N ARG A 126 2.03 5.92 -9.80
CA ARG A 126 1.62 4.97 -8.74
C ARG A 126 2.15 3.57 -9.01
N ILE A 127 2.02 3.08 -10.24
CA ILE A 127 2.51 1.75 -10.62
C ILE A 127 4.02 1.66 -10.44
N ASN A 128 4.76 2.65 -10.96
CA ASN A 128 6.22 2.67 -10.85
C ASN A 128 6.68 2.76 -9.39
N PHE A 129 6.05 3.64 -8.61
CA PHE A 129 6.40 3.86 -7.21
C PHE A 129 6.20 2.59 -6.37
N LEU A 130 5.02 1.96 -6.47
CA LEU A 130 4.72 0.74 -5.72
C LEU A 130 5.65 -0.41 -6.12
N ARG A 131 5.88 -0.60 -7.43
CA ARG A 131 6.82 -1.61 -7.92
C ARG A 131 8.21 -1.42 -7.31
N ASN A 132 8.72 -0.19 -7.30
CA ASN A 132 10.06 0.10 -6.81
C ASN A 132 10.19 -0.08 -5.29
N ILE A 133 9.16 0.27 -4.51
CA ILE A 133 9.13 0.00 -3.07
C ILE A 133 9.18 -1.49 -2.79
N VAL A 134 8.30 -2.27 -3.44
CA VAL A 134 8.23 -3.71 -3.24
C VAL A 134 9.54 -4.38 -3.65
N TRP A 135 10.09 -4.01 -4.80
CA TRP A 135 11.40 -4.47 -5.27
C TRP A 135 12.51 -4.22 -4.22
N THR A 136 12.58 -3.00 -3.70
CA THR A 136 13.58 -2.61 -2.69
C THR A 136 13.41 -3.43 -1.41
N HIS A 137 12.16 -3.64 -0.96
CA HIS A 137 11.90 -4.43 0.22
C HIS A 137 12.29 -5.90 0.04
N LEU A 138 11.97 -6.50 -1.10
CA LEU A 138 12.35 -7.88 -1.41
C LEU A 138 13.87 -8.03 -1.45
N ASN A 139 14.61 -7.09 -2.04
CA ASN A 139 16.07 -7.13 -2.03
C ASN A 139 16.65 -7.03 -0.61
N GLN A 140 16.05 -6.23 0.27
CA GLN A 140 16.46 -6.15 1.67
C GLN A 140 16.24 -7.49 2.39
N LEU A 141 15.13 -8.17 2.14
CA LEU A 141 14.86 -9.50 2.69
C LEU A 141 15.85 -10.53 2.15
N SER A 142 16.13 -10.53 0.84
CA SER A 142 17.15 -11.40 0.24
C SER A 142 18.52 -11.20 0.88
N GLN A 143 18.93 -9.94 1.11
CA GLN A 143 20.19 -9.65 1.79
C GLN A 143 20.20 -10.18 3.22
N GLN A 144 19.08 -10.07 3.96
CA GLN A 144 18.97 -10.62 5.31
C GLN A 144 19.09 -12.14 5.34
N CYS A 145 18.56 -12.84 4.33
CA CYS A 145 18.73 -14.28 4.20
C CYS A 145 20.21 -14.66 4.01
N VAL A 146 20.93 -13.95 3.13
CA VAL A 146 22.36 -14.17 2.91
C VAL A 146 23.15 -13.93 4.20
N THR A 147 22.91 -12.80 4.87
CA THR A 147 23.60 -12.51 6.14
C THR A 147 23.27 -13.52 7.23
N SER A 148 22.03 -14.02 7.30
CA SER A 148 21.67 -15.06 8.26
C SER A 148 22.39 -16.37 7.96
N ASP A 149 22.48 -16.75 6.68
CA ASP A 149 23.21 -17.94 6.24
C ASP A 149 24.71 -17.86 6.59
N GLU A 150 25.34 -16.71 6.34
CA GLU A 150 26.72 -16.42 6.74
C GLU A 150 26.93 -16.59 8.25
N LEU A 151 26.03 -16.04 9.08
CA LEU A 151 26.10 -16.19 10.54
C LEU A 151 25.93 -17.64 11.02
N TYR A 152 25.08 -18.42 10.34
CA TYR A 152 24.92 -19.84 10.66
C TYR A 152 26.15 -20.65 10.26
N GLU A 153 26.81 -20.29 9.16
CA GLU A 153 28.08 -20.88 8.74
C GLU A 153 29.21 -20.53 9.73
N GLU A 154 29.30 -19.28 10.20
CA GLU A 154 30.27 -18.90 11.25
C GLU A 154 30.10 -19.74 12.53
N ALA A 155 28.85 -19.97 12.96
CA ALA A 155 28.57 -20.82 14.10
C ALA A 155 28.98 -22.28 13.86
N ARG A 156 28.76 -22.81 12.65
CA ARG A 156 29.19 -24.16 12.26
C ARG A 156 30.71 -24.29 12.30
N GLN A 157 31.43 -23.34 11.71
CA GLN A 157 32.90 -23.31 11.71
C GLN A 157 33.47 -23.21 13.13
N SER A 158 32.81 -22.47 14.03
CA SER A 158 33.20 -22.43 15.45
C SER A 158 33.04 -23.79 16.14
N LEU A 159 31.95 -24.52 15.84
CA LEU A 159 31.74 -25.87 16.37
C LEU A 159 32.73 -26.90 15.83
N GLU A 160 33.18 -26.74 14.58
CA GLU A 160 34.22 -27.59 13.98
C GLU A 160 35.58 -27.47 14.70
N GLN A 161 35.81 -26.38 15.45
CA GLN A 161 37.02 -26.19 16.26
C GLN A 161 36.95 -26.90 17.61
N CYS A 162 35.82 -27.51 17.99
CA CYS A 162 35.68 -28.23 19.25
C CYS A 162 36.36 -29.61 19.18
N ASP A 163 37.54 -29.72 19.80
CA ASP A 163 38.21 -31.00 20.00
C ASP A 163 37.90 -31.56 21.40
N VAL A 164 37.00 -32.54 21.42
CA VAL A 164 36.58 -33.23 22.66
C VAL A 164 37.76 -33.86 23.41
N ARG A 165 38.79 -34.34 22.70
CA ARG A 165 39.95 -34.95 23.36
C ARG A 165 40.78 -33.86 24.03
N GLU A 166 41.07 -32.78 23.32
CA GLU A 166 41.83 -31.66 23.86
C GLU A 166 41.11 -31.06 25.09
N ASP A 167 39.80 -30.88 25.03
CA ASP A 167 38.99 -30.38 26.14
C ASP A 167 39.05 -31.29 27.38
N ILE A 168 38.98 -32.62 27.18
CA ILE A 168 39.07 -33.61 28.28
C ILE A 168 40.49 -33.65 28.85
N GLU A 169 41.52 -33.61 28.01
CA GLU A 169 42.92 -33.53 28.45
C GLU A 169 43.16 -32.25 29.25
N HIS A 170 42.66 -31.10 28.77
CA HIS A 170 42.71 -29.84 29.49
C HIS A 170 42.03 -29.93 30.86
N PHE A 171 40.82 -30.51 30.92
CA PHE A 171 40.10 -30.73 32.18
C PHE A 171 40.89 -31.58 33.19
N VAL A 172 41.44 -32.73 32.75
CA VAL A 172 42.22 -33.63 33.61
C VAL A 172 43.47 -32.92 34.11
N ASN A 173 44.21 -32.25 33.22
CA ASN A 173 45.42 -31.52 33.58
C ASN A 173 45.16 -30.43 34.63
N LEU A 174 44.00 -29.76 34.53
CA LEU A 174 43.62 -28.69 35.45
C LEU A 174 43.05 -29.19 36.80
N ARG A 175 42.53 -30.41 36.87
CA ARG A 175 41.78 -30.93 38.03
C ARG A 175 42.35 -32.21 38.66
N GLN A 176 43.45 -32.75 38.15
CA GLN A 176 44.07 -33.96 38.71
C GLN A 176 44.46 -33.77 40.19
N THR A 177 44.17 -34.78 41.01
CA THR A 177 44.44 -34.79 42.46
C THR A 177 45.61 -35.71 42.86
N GLY A 178 46.36 -36.18 41.86
CA GLY A 178 47.46 -37.14 42.02
C GLY A 178 47.31 -38.32 41.07
N ASP A 179 48.44 -38.91 40.69
CA ASP A 179 48.54 -40.07 39.78
C ASP A 179 48.56 -41.40 40.54
N LYS A 180 48.77 -41.35 41.86
CA LYS A 180 48.95 -42.51 42.72
C LYS A 180 47.78 -42.68 43.68
N PRO A 181 47.12 -43.84 43.69
CA PRO A 181 46.15 -44.14 44.74
C PRO A 181 46.85 -44.19 46.11
N PRO A 182 46.13 -43.88 47.21
CA PRO A 182 46.65 -44.06 48.55
C PRO A 182 47.15 -45.49 48.76
N ALA A 183 48.31 -45.63 49.41
CA ALA A 183 48.88 -46.94 49.71
C ALA A 183 47.93 -47.75 50.61
N PRO A 184 47.78 -49.06 50.37
CA PRO A 184 47.01 -49.92 51.28
C PRO A 184 47.57 -49.85 52.70
N VAL A 185 46.69 -49.70 53.70
CA VAL A 185 47.09 -49.74 55.11
C VAL A 185 47.33 -51.20 55.49
N ALA A 186 48.56 -51.52 55.88
CA ALA A 186 48.92 -52.84 56.37
C ALA A 186 48.55 -52.98 57.86
N TYR A 187 48.13 -54.17 58.28
CA TYR A 187 47.91 -54.47 59.70
C TYR A 187 49.27 -54.53 60.42
N GLU A 188 49.41 -53.75 61.48
CA GLU A 188 50.57 -53.76 62.37
C GLU A 188 50.12 -54.16 63.78
N ASN A 189 50.69 -55.26 64.29
CA ASN A 189 50.40 -55.69 65.65
C ASN A 189 51.37 -55.03 66.64
N PHE A 190 50.82 -54.26 67.58
CA PHE A 190 51.58 -53.51 68.59
C PHE A 190 52.44 -54.38 69.51
N TYR A 191 52.01 -55.62 69.78
CA TYR A 191 52.65 -56.49 70.79
C TYR A 191 53.65 -57.49 70.21
N THR A 192 53.54 -57.84 68.91
CA THR A 192 54.40 -58.88 68.30
C THR A 192 55.48 -58.36 67.37
N GLY A 193 55.49 -57.05 67.03
CA GLY A 193 56.52 -56.45 66.18
C GLY A 193 56.63 -57.04 64.76
N GLN A 194 55.66 -57.87 64.35
CA GLN A 194 55.65 -58.50 63.03
C GLN A 194 55.27 -57.47 61.96
N LYS A 195 56.25 -57.04 61.16
CA LYS A 195 55.96 -56.44 59.86
C LYS A 195 55.35 -57.52 58.96
N PRO A 196 54.27 -57.22 58.21
CA PRO A 196 53.72 -58.18 57.27
C PRO A 196 54.78 -58.56 56.22
N PRO A 197 54.78 -59.82 55.72
CA PRO A 197 55.66 -60.21 54.63
C PRO A 197 55.42 -59.30 53.43
N ASN A 198 56.47 -59.06 52.62
CA ASN A 198 56.47 -58.25 51.38
C ASN A 198 55.52 -58.79 50.29
N GLY A 199 54.23 -58.88 50.60
CA GLY A 199 53.17 -59.26 49.69
C GLY A 199 52.05 -58.25 49.88
N ALA A 200 51.99 -57.27 48.97
CA ALA A 200 50.83 -56.41 48.86
C ALA A 200 49.58 -57.31 48.79
N PRO A 201 48.49 -57.00 49.53
CA PRO A 201 47.23 -57.66 49.30
C PRO A 201 46.86 -57.51 47.80
N PRO A 202 46.18 -58.50 47.19
CA PRO A 202 45.82 -58.40 45.79
C PRO A 202 45.11 -57.07 45.55
N SER A 203 45.65 -56.28 44.62
CA SER A 203 45.06 -55.02 44.19
C SER A 203 43.60 -55.29 43.85
N ARG A 204 42.68 -54.85 44.72
CA ARG A 204 41.28 -54.72 44.31
C ARG A 204 41.30 -53.53 43.36
N LEU A 205 41.45 -53.83 42.08
CA LEU A 205 41.17 -52.85 41.04
C LEU A 205 39.82 -52.23 41.38
N PRO A 206 39.69 -50.89 41.38
CA PRO A 206 38.37 -50.28 41.49
C PRO A 206 37.46 -50.94 40.45
N PRO A 207 36.18 -51.17 40.76
CA PRO A 207 35.25 -51.73 39.78
C PRO A 207 35.37 -50.91 38.49
N PRO A 208 35.31 -51.55 37.31
CA PRO A 208 35.44 -50.84 36.06
C PRO A 208 34.45 -49.67 36.09
N ILE A 209 34.97 -48.45 35.96
CA ILE A 209 34.14 -47.28 35.82
C ILE A 209 33.34 -47.54 34.56
N SER A 210 32.04 -47.84 34.71
CA SER A 210 31.09 -47.85 33.62
C SER A 210 31.03 -46.43 33.08
N ARG A 211 32.01 -46.05 32.26
CA ARG A 211 31.95 -44.81 31.48
C ARG A 211 30.64 -44.93 30.71
N ARG A 212 29.79 -43.91 30.88
CA ARG A 212 28.60 -43.73 30.06
C ARG A 212 29.00 -44.04 28.61
N GLY A 213 28.29 -44.98 27.97
CA GLY A 213 28.59 -45.39 26.60
C GLY A 213 28.65 -44.15 25.67
N PRO A 214 29.30 -44.28 24.51
CA PRO A 214 29.45 -43.17 23.58
C PRO A 214 28.09 -42.48 23.38
N LEU A 215 28.06 -41.16 23.54
CA LEU A 215 26.88 -40.37 23.23
C LEU A 215 26.52 -40.62 21.76
N PRO A 216 25.21 -40.74 21.44
CA PRO A 216 24.79 -40.95 20.07
C PRO A 216 25.36 -39.84 19.20
N SER A 217 26.05 -40.24 18.13
CA SER A 217 26.53 -39.31 17.11
C SER A 217 25.32 -38.55 16.55
N PRO A 218 25.40 -37.22 16.37
CA PRO A 218 24.41 -36.51 15.57
C PRO A 218 24.43 -37.17 14.19
N THR A 219 23.40 -37.94 13.87
CA THR A 219 23.24 -38.47 12.52
C THR A 219 23.19 -37.27 11.59
N HIS A 220 24.17 -37.14 10.70
CA HIS A 220 24.00 -36.33 9.50
C HIS A 220 22.70 -36.79 8.87
N SER A 221 21.66 -35.95 8.99
CA SER A 221 20.42 -36.14 8.29
C SER A 221 20.78 -36.27 6.82
N SER A 222 20.51 -37.46 6.27
CA SER A 222 20.47 -37.67 4.84
C SER A 222 19.64 -36.53 4.22
N ARG A 223 20.12 -36.09 3.07
CA ARG A 223 19.76 -34.90 2.28
C ARG A 223 18.28 -34.77 1.85
N GLU A 224 17.37 -35.53 2.46
CA GLU A 224 15.96 -35.64 2.05
C GLU A 224 14.93 -35.13 3.08
N ASP A 225 15.28 -34.90 4.35
CA ASP A 225 14.33 -34.42 5.37
C ASP A 225 14.67 -33.02 5.92
N THR A 226 14.91 -32.05 5.03
CA THR A 226 14.93 -30.63 5.45
C THR A 226 13.49 -30.13 5.56
N ILE A 227 12.78 -30.54 6.61
CA ILE A 227 11.54 -29.87 6.99
C ILE A 227 11.97 -28.60 7.73
N TYR A 228 11.94 -27.46 7.01
CA TYR A 228 12.00 -26.16 7.66
C TYR A 228 10.98 -26.16 8.80
N SER A 229 11.43 -25.90 10.03
CA SER A 229 10.54 -25.68 11.16
C SER A 229 9.73 -24.42 10.88
N THR A 230 8.59 -24.58 10.21
CA THR A 230 7.57 -23.53 10.14
C THR A 230 7.05 -23.34 11.56
N VAL A 231 7.47 -22.24 12.17
CA VAL A 231 6.78 -21.67 13.33
C VAL A 231 5.32 -21.52 12.93
N GLN A 232 4.44 -22.34 13.52
CA GLN A 232 3.00 -22.17 13.37
C GLN A 232 2.64 -20.82 13.99
N ASP A 233 2.36 -19.85 13.13
CA ASP A 233 1.87 -18.55 13.52
C ASP A 233 0.56 -18.74 14.29
N ALA A 234 0.57 -18.37 15.58
CA ALA A 234 -0.59 -18.46 16.44
C ALA A 234 -1.66 -17.52 15.88
N GLY A 235 -2.78 -18.11 15.45
CA GLY A 235 -3.84 -17.44 14.73
C GLY A 235 -4.26 -16.10 15.32
N TYR A 236 -4.17 -15.06 14.49
CA TYR A 236 -4.93 -13.84 14.67
C TYR A 236 -6.42 -14.18 14.67
N GLY A 237 -7.01 -14.21 15.86
CA GLY A 237 -8.45 -14.28 16.04
C GLY A 237 -9.12 -13.02 15.48
N VAL A 238 -9.74 -13.16 14.30
CA VAL A 238 -10.68 -12.16 13.78
C VAL A 238 -12.04 -12.47 14.40
N SER A 239 -12.48 -11.66 15.37
CA SER A 239 -13.86 -11.68 15.86
C SER A 239 -14.82 -11.18 14.77
N PRO A 240 -15.94 -11.87 14.50
CA PRO A 240 -17.01 -11.31 13.68
C PRO A 240 -17.83 -10.32 14.52
N VAL A 241 -17.86 -9.06 14.09
CA VAL A 241 -18.79 -8.05 14.58
C VAL A 241 -20.20 -8.43 14.09
N LEU A 242 -21.11 -8.66 15.06
CA LEU A 242 -22.55 -8.75 14.85
C LEU A 242 -23.09 -7.42 14.35
N THR A 243 -23.54 -7.37 13.10
CA THR A 243 -24.43 -6.30 12.61
C THR A 243 -25.87 -6.74 12.74
N HIS A 244 -26.59 -6.21 13.72
CA HIS A 244 -28.04 -6.19 13.73
C HIS A 244 -28.55 -5.13 12.74
N ARG A 245 -29.51 -5.55 11.91
CA ARG A 245 -30.38 -4.69 11.09
C ARG A 245 -31.05 -3.60 11.92
N HIS A 246 -31.03 -2.37 11.38
CA HIS A 246 -32.22 -1.54 11.17
C HIS A 246 -32.02 -0.66 9.95
#